data_AF-A0A929I6E6-F1
#
_entry.id   AF-A0A929I6E6-F1
#
_cell.length_a   1.000
_cell.length_b   1.000
_cell.length_c   1.000
_cell.angle_alpha   90.00
_cell.angle_beta   90.00
_cell.angle_gamma   90.00
#
_symmetry.space_group_name_H-M   'P 1'
#
loop_
_entity.id
_entity.type
_entity.pdbx_description
1 polymer ?
#
loop_
_entity_poly.entity_id
_entity_poly.type
_entity_poly.pdbx_seq_one_letter_code
_entity_poly.pdbx_strand_id
1 'polypeptide(L)'
;MVEIMEILSIAKEKEIAVYDVKNGWDLNGSIQSKVMAMVFSIASEIERDLIRKRTSEGLKVAKARGVKLGRPKGPGKSKLDPYKEEIIALLKTGSRKNYIAMKYDCTPALLWNWLKKHNLQDIKVEY
;
A
#
# COMPACT_ATOMS: atom_id res chain seq x y z
N MET A 1 -1.37 17.91 9.52
CA MET A 1 -0.33 18.95 9.67
C MET A 1 1.08 18.48 9.30
N VAL A 2 1.39 17.19 9.39
CA VAL A 2 2.75 16.65 9.10
C VAL A 2 3.28 17.05 7.72
N GLU A 3 2.47 16.91 6.66
CA GLU A 3 2.87 17.28 5.29
C GLU A 3 3.18 18.78 5.16
N ILE A 4 2.48 19.64 5.89
CA ILE A 4 2.71 21.09 5.88
C ILE A 4 4.09 21.39 6.46
N MET A 5 4.44 20.78 7.60
CA MET A 5 5.76 20.97 8.21
C MET A 5 6.90 20.43 7.34
N GLU A 6 6.67 19.31 6.65
CA GLU A 6 7.62 18.75 5.70
C GLU A 6 7.88 19.70 4.53
N ILE A 7 6.81 20.26 3.93
CA ILE A 7 6.91 21.26 2.87
C ILE A 7 7.66 22.51 3.35
N LEU A 8 7.35 23.00 4.56
CA LEU A 8 8.02 24.16 5.13
C LEU A 8 9.51 23.89 5.41
N SER A 9 9.87 22.68 5.85
CA SER A 9 11.26 22.27 6.03
C SER A 9 12.02 22.27 4.70
N ILE A 10 11.43 21.68 3.67
CA ILE A 10 12.02 21.64 2.31
C ILE A 10 12.17 23.05 1.74
N ALA A 11 11.17 23.92 1.94
CA ALA A 11 11.23 25.31 1.51
C ALA A 11 12.42 26.03 2.17
N LYS A 12 12.59 25.83 3.48
CA LYS A 12 13.71 26.40 4.23
C LYS A 12 15.07 25.89 3.77
N GLU A 13 15.23 24.58 3.54
CA GLU A 13 16.48 23.98 3.02
C GLU A 13 16.87 24.53 1.65
N LYS A 14 15.87 24.86 0.82
CA LYS A 14 16.06 25.46 -0.51
C LYS A 14 16.11 26.98 -0.50
N GLU A 15 16.18 27.60 0.69
CA GLU A 15 16.18 29.06 0.86
C GLU A 15 14.97 29.76 0.20
N ILE A 16 13.85 29.05 0.11
CA ILE A 16 12.58 29.57 -0.42
C ILE A 16 11.89 30.36 0.69
N ALA A 17 11.61 31.64 0.40
CA ALA A 17 10.88 32.50 1.31
C ALA A 17 9.38 32.13 1.33
N VAL A 18 8.81 32.02 2.53
CA VAL A 18 7.38 31.70 2.73
C VAL A 18 6.73 32.82 3.54
N TYR A 19 5.63 33.34 2.99
CA TYR A 19 4.87 34.46 3.56
C TYR A 19 3.41 34.06 3.77
N ASP A 20 2.89 34.33 4.97
CA ASP A 20 1.46 34.29 5.25
C ASP A 20 0.88 35.70 5.10
N VAL A 21 0.25 35.97 3.96
CA VAL A 21 -0.35 37.27 3.64
C VAL A 21 -1.50 37.62 4.56
N LYS A 22 -2.24 36.63 5.06
CA LYS A 22 -3.45 36.85 5.85
C LYS A 22 -3.13 37.20 7.29
N ASN A 23 -2.16 36.49 7.87
CA ASN A 23 -1.79 36.64 9.28
C ASN A 23 -0.54 37.53 9.48
N GLY A 24 0.11 37.97 8.40
CA GLY A 24 1.18 38.97 8.44
C GLY A 24 2.50 38.47 9.05
N TRP A 25 2.78 37.16 8.97
CA TRP A 25 4.03 36.56 9.45
C TRP A 25 4.73 35.78 8.34
N ASP A 26 6.03 35.57 8.52
CA ASP A 26 6.90 34.88 7.58
C ASP A 26 7.65 33.73 8.25
N LEU A 27 8.19 32.81 7.43
CA LEU A 27 9.00 31.69 7.88
C LEU A 27 10.49 31.84 7.59
N ASN A 28 10.96 33.08 7.37
CA ASN A 28 12.25 33.37 6.75
C ASN A 28 13.40 33.57 7.76
N GLY A 29 13.27 33.05 8.98
CA GLY A 29 14.36 32.96 9.95
C GLY A 29 14.33 33.96 11.12
N SER A 30 13.26 34.74 11.26
CA SER A 30 13.01 35.56 12.46
C SER A 30 12.89 34.69 13.73
N ILE A 31 13.01 35.31 14.91
CA ILE A 31 12.80 34.59 16.18
C ILE A 31 11.35 34.08 16.25
N GLN A 32 10.38 34.90 15.82
CA GLN A 32 8.98 34.50 15.75
C GLN A 32 8.79 33.29 14.83
N SER A 33 9.42 33.28 13.65
CA SER A 33 9.29 32.16 12.72
C SER A 33 9.85 30.85 13.26
N LYS A 34 10.98 30.91 14.00
CA LYS A 34 11.60 29.73 14.62
C LYS A 34 10.71 29.15 15.74
N VAL A 35 10.12 30.00 16.57
CA VAL A 35 9.17 29.57 17.62
C VAL A 35 7.94 28.96 17.00
N MET A 36 7.38 29.58 15.95
CA MET A 36 6.20 29.08 15.26
C MET A 36 6.45 27.72 14.61
N ALA A 37 7.59 27.54 13.95
CA ALA A 37 8.00 26.25 13.40
C ALA A 37 8.14 25.17 14.49
N MET A 38 8.69 25.50 15.66
CA MET A 38 8.81 24.57 16.79
C MET A 38 7.43 24.15 17.31
N VAL A 39 6.51 25.10 17.50
CA VAL A 39 5.14 24.82 17.95
C VAL A 39 4.41 23.93 16.94
N PHE A 40 4.54 24.20 15.65
CA PHE A 40 3.91 23.36 14.62
C PHE A 40 4.54 21.97 14.52
N SER A 41 5.85 21.83 14.77
CA SER A 41 6.51 20.53 14.85
C SER A 41 5.90 19.69 15.97
N ILE A 42 5.80 20.26 17.17
CA ILE A 42 5.19 19.62 18.34
C ILE A 42 3.72 19.28 18.07
N ALA A 43 2.96 20.23 17.52
CA ALA A 43 1.55 20.00 17.19
C ALA A 43 1.37 18.87 16.17
N SER A 44 2.27 18.77 15.18
CA SER A 44 2.24 17.71 14.16
C SER A 44 2.56 16.34 14.74
N GLU A 45 3.51 16.25 15.67
CA GLU A 45 3.82 15.01 16.40
C GLU A 45 2.61 14.55 17.23
N ILE A 46 2.02 15.46 18.00
CA ILE A 46 0.83 15.18 18.82
C ILE A 46 -0.35 14.72 17.94
N GLU A 47 -0.63 15.43 16.85
CA GLU A 47 -1.71 15.06 15.93
C GLU A 47 -1.52 13.65 15.38
N ARG A 48 -0.30 13.33 14.93
CA ARG A 48 0.04 12.01 14.39
C ARG A 48 -0.17 10.90 15.43
N ASP A 49 0.26 11.14 16.67
CA ASP A 49 0.08 10.17 17.76
C ASP A 49 -1.38 9.98 18.13
N LEU A 50 -2.17 11.07 18.15
CA LEU A 50 -3.61 10.99 18.38
C LEU A 50 -4.34 10.21 17.28
N ILE A 51 -4.01 10.43 16.01
CA ILE A 51 -4.59 9.67 14.87
C ILE A 51 -4.22 8.18 14.97
N ARG A 52 -2.95 7.89 15.27
CA ARG A 52 -2.47 6.51 15.44
C ARG A 52 -3.19 5.82 16.59
N LYS A 53 -3.33 6.50 17.73
CA LYS A 53 -4.02 5.98 18.92
C LYS A 53 -5.48 5.67 18.60
N ARG A 54 -6.20 6.62 18.00
CA ARG A 54 -7.60 6.45 17.57
C ARG A 54 -7.78 5.24 16.64
N THR A 55 -6.93 5.12 15.63
CA THR A 55 -6.98 3.99 14.67
C THR A 55 -6.70 2.66 15.36
N SER A 56 -5.68 2.61 16.24
CA SER A 56 -5.32 1.41 16.99
C SER A 56 -6.46 0.96 17.92
N GLU A 57 -7.09 1.88 18.63
CA GLU A 57 -8.24 1.62 19.48
C GLU A 57 -9.44 1.12 18.67
N GLY A 58 -9.75 1.77 17.54
CA GLY A 58 -10.80 1.32 16.62
C GLY A 58 -10.57 -0.09 16.09
N LEU A 59 -9.33 -0.43 15.69
CA LEU A 59 -8.97 -1.78 15.23
C LEU A 59 -9.07 -2.81 16.36
N LYS A 60 -8.69 -2.46 17.60
CA LYS A 60 -8.87 -3.35 18.77
C LYS A 60 -10.34 -3.68 19.00
N VAL A 61 -11.22 -2.67 18.96
CA VAL A 61 -12.67 -2.85 19.10
C VAL A 61 -13.24 -3.69 17.96
N ALA A 62 -12.85 -3.41 16.71
CA ALA A 62 -13.28 -4.20 15.55
C ALA A 62 -12.86 -5.68 15.67
N LYS A 63 -11.61 -5.92 16.08
CA LYS A 63 -11.10 -7.28 16.33
C LYS A 63 -11.85 -7.99 17.46
N ALA A 64 -12.16 -7.29 18.55
CA ALA A 64 -12.95 -7.82 19.66
C ALA A 64 -14.39 -8.18 19.26
N ARG A 65 -14.97 -7.43 18.32
CA ARG A 65 -16.28 -7.73 17.69
C ARG A 65 -16.21 -8.88 16.67
N GLY A 66 -15.04 -9.50 16.46
CA GLY A 66 -14.86 -10.61 15.53
C GLY A 66 -14.63 -10.19 14.07
N VAL A 67 -14.44 -8.90 13.78
CA VAL A 67 -14.09 -8.44 12.43
C VAL A 67 -12.68 -8.95 12.07
N LYS A 68 -12.57 -9.70 10.97
CA LYS A 68 -11.28 -10.15 10.44
C LYS A 68 -10.57 -8.96 9.80
N LEU A 69 -9.46 -8.54 10.42
CA LEU A 69 -8.60 -7.48 9.90
C LEU A 69 -7.59 -8.04 8.88
N GLY A 70 -7.15 -7.18 7.97
CA GLY A 70 -6.15 -7.52 6.95
C GLY A 70 -6.70 -8.38 5.80
N ARG A 71 -5.78 -8.92 5.00
CA ARG A 71 -6.14 -9.77 3.86
C ARG A 71 -6.81 -11.07 4.35
N PRO A 72 -7.95 -11.49 3.76
CA PRO A 72 -8.57 -12.77 4.08
C PRO A 72 -7.58 -13.92 3.96
N LYS A 73 -7.68 -14.90 4.87
CA LYS A 73 -6.83 -16.09 4.83
C LYS A 73 -7.11 -16.92 3.58
N GLY A 74 -6.05 -17.44 2.98
CA GLY A 74 -6.09 -18.33 1.82
C GLY A 74 -5.86 -17.61 0.49
N PRO A 75 -5.72 -18.38 -0.61
CA PRO A 75 -5.38 -17.85 -1.93
C PRO A 75 -6.48 -16.98 -2.55
N GLY A 76 -7.66 -16.88 -1.93
CA GLY A 76 -8.79 -16.09 -2.44
C GLY A 76 -9.26 -16.54 -3.82
N LYS A 77 -10.04 -15.67 -4.47
CA LYS A 77 -10.30 -15.76 -5.92
C LYS A 77 -9.07 -15.28 -6.66
N SER A 78 -8.66 -16.02 -7.69
CA SER A 78 -7.55 -15.66 -8.57
C SER A 78 -8.07 -15.05 -9.87
N LYS A 79 -7.26 -14.17 -10.47
CA LYS A 79 -7.46 -13.68 -11.85
C LYS A 79 -7.55 -14.83 -12.86
N LEU A 80 -6.96 -15.97 -12.53
CA LEU A 80 -6.91 -17.17 -13.38
C LEU A 80 -8.14 -18.08 -13.25
N ASP A 81 -9.00 -17.87 -12.24
CA ASP A 81 -10.16 -18.73 -12.00
C ASP A 81 -11.12 -18.80 -13.21
N PRO A 82 -11.42 -17.69 -13.94
CA PRO A 82 -12.26 -17.73 -15.14
C PRO A 82 -11.65 -18.49 -16.32
N TYR A 83 -10.32 -18.55 -16.41
CA TYR A 83 -9.58 -19.15 -17.53
C TYR A 83 -9.16 -20.59 -17.25
N LYS A 84 -9.74 -21.24 -16.24
CA LYS A 84 -9.30 -22.54 -15.74
C LYS A 84 -9.26 -23.60 -16.85
N GLU A 85 -10.31 -23.69 -17.65
CA GLU A 85 -10.43 -24.69 -18.71
C GLU A 85 -9.39 -24.46 -19.82
N GLU A 86 -9.19 -23.21 -20.23
CA GLU A 86 -8.20 -22.83 -21.23
C GLU A 86 -6.77 -23.09 -20.74
N ILE A 87 -6.48 -22.81 -19.46
CA ILE A 87 -5.18 -23.10 -18.85
C ILE A 87 -4.92 -24.61 -18.84
N ILE A 88 -5.93 -25.44 -18.52
CA ILE A 88 -5.81 -26.90 -18.57
C ILE A 88 -5.53 -27.37 -20.00
N ALA A 89 -6.24 -26.84 -20.99
CA ALA A 89 -5.99 -27.17 -22.40
C ALA A 89 -4.56 -26.80 -22.83
N LEU A 90 -4.08 -25.61 -22.45
CA LEU A 90 -2.71 -25.17 -22.74
C LEU A 90 -1.65 -26.07 -22.06
N LEU A 91 -1.92 -26.55 -20.84
CA LEU A 91 -1.03 -27.48 -20.16
C LEU A 91 -1.00 -28.85 -20.84
N LYS A 92 -2.16 -29.35 -21.30
CA LYS A 92 -2.27 -30.62 -22.04
C LYS A 92 -1.55 -30.57 -23.39
N THR A 93 -1.57 -29.42 -24.07
CA THR A 93 -0.81 -29.23 -25.33
C THR A 93 0.69 -29.01 -25.12
N GLY A 94 1.18 -29.05 -23.87
CA GLY A 94 2.60 -28.88 -23.54
C GLY A 94 3.08 -27.43 -23.52
N SER A 95 2.17 -26.45 -23.41
CA SER A 95 2.56 -25.03 -23.31
C SER A 95 3.40 -24.78 -22.06
N ARG A 96 4.48 -24.01 -22.23
CA ARG A 96 5.38 -23.65 -21.11
C ARG A 96 4.62 -22.82 -20.08
N LYS A 97 4.80 -23.12 -18.79
CA LYS A 97 4.18 -22.37 -17.67
C LYS A 97 4.48 -20.86 -17.73
N ASN A 98 5.69 -20.49 -18.16
CA ASN A 98 6.06 -19.07 -18.34
C ASN A 98 5.25 -18.38 -19.45
N TYR A 99 4.95 -19.09 -20.54
CA TYR A 99 4.10 -18.57 -21.61
C TYR A 99 2.67 -18.36 -21.10
N ILE A 100 2.12 -19.32 -20.34
CA ILE A 100 0.79 -19.19 -19.72
C ILE A 100 0.76 -17.98 -18.78
N ALA A 101 1.78 -17.81 -17.94
CA ALA A 101 1.86 -16.67 -17.03
C ALA A 101 1.86 -15.33 -17.77
N MET A 102 2.63 -15.24 -18.86
CA MET A 102 2.68 -14.07 -19.73
C MET A 102 1.36 -13.82 -20.46
N LYS A 103 0.71 -14.88 -20.98
CA LYS A 103 -0.56 -14.79 -21.71
C LYS A 103 -1.68 -14.17 -20.87
N TYR A 104 -1.74 -14.51 -19.59
CA TYR A 104 -2.77 -13.98 -18.67
C TYR A 104 -2.28 -12.79 -17.83
N ASP A 105 -1.14 -12.21 -18.20
CA ASP A 105 -0.53 -11.06 -17.51
C ASP A 105 -0.51 -11.27 -15.98
N CYS A 106 0.17 -12.34 -15.58
CA CYS A 106 0.34 -12.69 -14.18
C CYS A 106 1.77 -13.09 -13.86
N THR A 107 2.16 -12.92 -12.60
CA THR A 107 3.49 -13.36 -12.16
C THR A 107 3.57 -14.89 -12.21
N PRO A 108 4.72 -15.47 -12.58
CA PRO A 108 4.90 -16.93 -12.54
C PRO A 108 4.54 -17.52 -11.17
N ALA A 109 4.87 -16.82 -10.08
CA ALA A 109 4.51 -17.22 -8.72
C ALA A 109 3.00 -17.32 -8.49
N LEU A 110 2.18 -16.41 -9.06
CA LEU A 110 0.73 -16.52 -8.99
C LEU A 110 0.25 -17.79 -9.70
N LEU A 111 0.74 -18.03 -10.91
CA LEU A 111 0.40 -19.23 -11.68
C LEU A 111 0.78 -20.50 -10.93
N TRP A 112 2.00 -20.59 -10.38
CA TRP A 112 2.46 -21.75 -9.60
C TRP A 112 1.58 -22.01 -8.36
N ASN A 113 1.28 -20.96 -7.59
CA ASN A 113 0.41 -21.08 -6.41
C ASN A 113 -1.02 -21.49 -6.81
N TRP A 114 -1.51 -20.98 -7.95
CA TRP A 114 -2.81 -21.33 -8.48
C TRP A 114 -2.87 -22.78 -8.96
N LEU A 115 -1.85 -23.25 -9.70
CA LEU A 115 -1.74 -24.65 -10.11
C LEU A 115 -1.67 -25.59 -8.91
N LYS A 116 -0.94 -25.21 -7.85
CA LYS A 116 -0.88 -25.97 -6.59
C LYS A 116 -2.26 -26.04 -5.91
N LYS A 117 -2.98 -24.92 -5.84
CA LYS A 117 -4.33 -24.84 -5.26
C LYS A 117 -5.33 -25.75 -5.98
N HIS A 118 -5.19 -25.91 -7.30
CA HIS A 118 -6.09 -26.70 -8.13
C HIS A 118 -5.60 -28.12 -8.44
N ASN A 119 -4.49 -28.57 -7.85
CA ASN A 119 -3.87 -29.88 -8.10
C ASN A 119 -3.52 -30.12 -9.58
N LEU A 120 -3.04 -29.09 -10.29
CA LEU A 120 -2.74 -29.11 -11.73
C LEU A 120 -1.22 -29.09 -12.01
N GLN A 121 -0.40 -29.60 -11.09
CA GLN A 121 1.06 -29.50 -11.21
C GLN A 121 1.67 -30.47 -12.24
N ASP A 122 1.06 -31.66 -12.36
CA ASP A 122 1.59 -32.84 -13.07
C ASP A 122 0.67 -33.30 -14.22
N ILE A 123 0.03 -32.36 -14.91
CA ILE A 123 -0.79 -32.69 -16.09
C ILE A 123 0.11 -33.33 -17.15
N LYS A 124 -0.23 -34.56 -17.55
CA LYS A 124 0.44 -35.25 -18.66
C LYS A 124 0.06 -34.60 -19.98
N VAL A 125 1.06 -34.39 -20.83
CA VAL A 125 0.86 -33.90 -22.20
C VAL A 125 0.16 -35.00 -22.99
N GLU A 126 -0.96 -34.65 -23.63
CA GLU A 126 -1.70 -35.54 -24.54
C GLU A 126 -1.15 -35.29 -25.94
N TYR A 127 -0.57 -36.33 -26.55
CA TYR A 127 -0.10 -36.33 -27.94
C TYR A 127 -1.20 -36.87 -28.86
#